data_AF-A0A7V8X8H6-F1
#
_entry.id   AF-A0A7V8X8H6-F1
#
_cell.length_a   1.000
_cell.length_b   1.000
_cell.length_c   1.000
_cell.angle_alpha   90.00
_cell.angle_beta   90.00
_cell.angle_gamma   90.00
#
_symmetry.space_group_name_H-M   'P 1'
#
loop_
_entity.id
_entity.type
_entity.pdbx_description
1 polymer ?
#
loop_
_entity_poly.entity_id
_entity_poly.type
_entity_poly.pdbx_seq_one_letter_code
_entity_poly.pdbx_strand_id
1 'polypeptide(L)'
;MASHTDAHGEHLDHAHASAGRYIQIAVILFALTALEVLLYEAIFGSLRESSGALATSLGPWFVELLLALSALKFFLVAAFYMHLKFDIKALTWVFSFSLGLATTVILSLFLLFWYNRGLWWMDGPW
;
A
#
# COMPACT_ATOMS: atom_id res chain seq x y z
N MET A 1 14.26 36.45 -54.77
CA MET A 1 14.60 36.48 -53.33
C MET A 1 13.30 36.27 -52.58
N ALA A 2 12.83 35.02 -52.56
CA ALA A 2 11.51 34.64 -52.07
C ALA A 2 11.63 34.01 -50.68
N SER A 3 10.76 34.50 -49.80
CA SER A 3 10.29 33.93 -48.52
C SER A 3 10.84 32.56 -48.13
N HIS A 4 11.63 32.53 -47.06
CA HIS A 4 11.70 31.34 -46.19
C HIS A 4 10.36 31.24 -45.44
N THR A 5 9.43 30.52 -46.04
CA THR A 5 8.18 30.07 -45.43
C THR A 5 8.46 29.12 -44.29
N ASP A 6 7.68 29.30 -43.24
CA ASP A 6 7.53 28.46 -42.06
C ASP A 6 7.46 26.96 -42.40
N ALA A 7 8.47 26.20 -41.95
CA ALA A 7 8.46 24.74 -41.96
C ALA A 7 9.37 24.18 -40.86
N HIS A 8 9.25 24.71 -39.65
CA HIS A 8 9.49 23.94 -38.43
C HIS A 8 8.10 23.72 -37.83
N GLY A 9 7.28 22.84 -38.41
CA GLY A 9 7.51 21.41 -38.25
C GLY A 9 7.10 21.09 -36.83
N GLU A 10 5.80 20.86 -36.65
CA GLU A 10 5.15 20.37 -35.44
C GLU A 10 6.07 19.39 -34.69
N HIS A 11 6.78 19.89 -33.69
CA HIS A 11 7.55 19.03 -32.80
C HIS A 11 6.58 18.46 -31.78
N LEU A 12 5.80 17.49 -32.27
CA LEU A 12 5.46 16.25 -31.58
C LEU A 12 4.80 16.46 -30.22
N ASP A 13 3.47 16.57 -30.26
CA ASP A 13 2.52 16.16 -29.23
C ASP A 13 2.70 14.67 -28.85
N HIS A 14 3.86 14.34 -28.27
CA HIS A 14 4.07 13.15 -27.47
C HIS A 14 3.97 13.53 -25.99
N ALA A 15 2.93 14.29 -25.65
CA ALA A 15 2.53 14.56 -24.29
C ALA A 15 2.20 13.23 -23.61
N HIS A 16 3.23 12.69 -22.95
CA HIS A 16 3.29 11.53 -22.08
C HIS A 16 1.93 10.99 -21.63
N ALA A 17 1.42 9.97 -22.32
CA ALA A 17 0.28 9.15 -21.89
C ALA A 17 0.51 8.37 -20.56
N SER A 18 1.51 8.76 -19.75
CA SER A 18 1.86 8.10 -18.48
C SER A 18 1.82 9.05 -17.27
N ALA A 19 2.17 10.34 -17.40
CA ALA A 19 2.33 11.25 -16.26
C ALA A 19 1.02 11.46 -15.48
N GLY A 20 -0.10 11.66 -16.18
CA GLY A 20 -1.40 11.85 -15.55
C GLY A 20 -1.85 10.65 -14.72
N ARG A 21 -1.49 9.43 -15.13
CA ARG A 21 -1.86 8.20 -14.42
C ARG A 21 -1.10 8.05 -13.11
N TYR A 22 0.19 8.39 -13.07
CA TYR A 22 0.97 8.41 -11.83
C TYR A 22 0.43 9.45 -10.85
N ILE A 23 0.10 10.65 -11.32
CA ILE A 23 -0.49 11.70 -10.46
C ILE A 23 -1.82 11.23 -9.88
N GLN A 24 -2.68 10.59 -10.68
CA GLN A 24 -3.94 10.03 -10.18
C GLN A 24 -3.72 9.02 -9.06
N ILE A 25 -2.74 8.11 -9.21
CA ILE A 25 -2.43 7.08 -8.21
C ILE A 25 -1.79 7.72 -6.97
N ALA A 26 -0.93 8.72 -7.13
CA ALA A 26 -0.39 9.51 -6.00
C ALA A 26 -1.52 10.12 -5.18
N VAL A 27 -2.52 10.74 -5.82
CA VAL A 27 -3.66 11.33 -5.12
C VAL A 27 -4.47 10.27 -4.37
N ILE A 28 -4.67 9.09 -4.95
CA ILE A 28 -5.32 7.96 -4.29
C ILE A 28 -4.52 7.50 -3.06
N LEU A 29 -3.20 7.30 -3.21
CA LEU A 29 -2.33 6.90 -2.09
C LEU A 29 -2.29 7.95 -0.99
N PHE A 30 -2.27 9.22 -1.36
CA PHE A 30 -2.34 10.33 -0.42
C PHE A 30 -3.66 10.31 0.36
N ALA A 31 -4.79 10.15 -0.34
CA ALA A 31 -6.09 10.03 0.30
C ALA A 31 -6.20 8.80 1.22
N LEU A 32 -5.65 7.64 0.82
CA LEU A 32 -5.59 6.43 1.66
C LEU A 32 -4.75 6.66 2.91
N THR A 33 -3.64 7.39 2.79
CA THR A 33 -2.76 7.71 3.93
C THR A 33 -3.44 8.71 4.87
N ALA A 34 -4.09 9.75 4.32
CA ALA A 34 -4.89 10.68 5.11
C ALA A 34 -6.04 9.95 5.83
N LEU A 35 -6.69 8.99 5.17
CA LEU A 35 -7.72 8.16 5.77
C LEU A 35 -7.19 7.31 6.93
N GLU A 36 -6.02 6.67 6.80
CA GLU A 36 -5.40 5.94 7.91
C GLU A 36 -5.11 6.84 9.11
N VAL A 37 -4.52 8.02 8.87
CA VAL A 37 -4.20 8.98 9.94
C VAL A 37 -5.50 9.46 10.60
N LEU A 38 -6.53 9.76 9.82
CA LEU A 38 -7.84 10.15 10.33
C LEU A 38 -8.47 9.03 11.15
N LEU A 39 -8.37 7.77 10.69
CA LEU A 39 -8.90 6.61 11.38
C LEU A 39 -8.16 6.37 12.72
N TYR A 40 -6.84 6.54 12.73
CA TYR A 40 -6.04 6.50 13.96
C TYR A 40 -6.46 7.62 14.93
N GLU A 41 -6.57 8.87 14.46
CA GLU A 41 -6.97 10.00 15.31
C GLU A 41 -8.41 9.87 15.82
N ALA A 42 -9.31 9.31 15.01
CA ALA A 42 -10.70 9.07 15.40
C ALA A 42 -10.82 7.92 16.42
N ILE A 43 -9.99 6.88 16.35
CA ILE A 43 -10.13 5.74 17.26
C ILE A 43 -9.26 5.89 18.51
N PHE A 44 -8.03 6.38 18.41
CA PHE A 44 -7.07 6.44 19.51
C PHE A 44 -6.56 7.86 19.86
N GLY A 45 -6.69 8.82 18.95
CA GLY A 45 -6.12 10.15 19.10
C GLY A 45 -7.10 11.22 19.57
N SER A 46 -6.80 12.45 19.16
CA SER A 46 -7.45 13.69 19.59
C SER A 46 -8.91 13.81 19.13
N LEU A 47 -9.29 13.11 18.07
CA LEU A 47 -10.64 13.15 17.49
C LEU A 47 -11.57 12.08 18.07
N ARG A 48 -11.12 11.28 19.04
CA ARG A 48 -11.92 10.23 19.68
C ARG A 48 -13.21 10.75 20.32
N GLU A 49 -13.16 11.93 20.94
CA GLU A 49 -14.35 12.54 21.56
C GLU A 49 -15.41 12.91 20.53
N SER A 50 -15.00 13.39 19.35
CA SER A 50 -15.91 13.78 18.25
C SER A 50 -16.49 12.60 17.46
N SER A 51 -15.84 11.44 17.51
CA SER A 51 -16.17 10.28 16.66
C SER A 51 -17.15 9.29 17.32
N GLY A 52 -17.43 9.45 18.63
CA GLY A 52 -18.57 8.84 19.33
C GLY A 52 -18.75 7.34 19.06
N ALA A 53 -19.90 6.97 18.48
CA ALA A 53 -20.28 5.59 18.23
C ALA A 53 -19.36 4.85 17.21
N LEU A 54 -18.68 5.59 16.33
CA LEU A 54 -17.79 4.98 15.34
C LEU A 54 -16.54 4.40 16.00
N ALA A 55 -15.96 5.08 17.00
CA ALA A 55 -14.79 4.60 17.72
C ALA A 55 -15.08 3.28 18.47
N THR A 56 -16.27 3.15 19.07
CA THR A 56 -16.67 1.92 19.78
C THR A 56 -16.90 0.76 18.82
N SER A 57 -17.47 1.03 17.64
CA SER A 57 -17.84 -0.01 16.67
C SER A 57 -16.62 -0.52 15.88
N LEU A 58 -15.70 0.38 15.51
CA LEU A 58 -14.49 0.05 14.75
C LEU A 58 -13.28 -0.29 15.62
N GLY A 59 -13.30 0.04 16.92
CA GLY A 59 -12.19 -0.22 17.85
C GLY A 59 -11.65 -1.66 17.82
N PRO A 60 -12.51 -2.69 17.89
CA PRO A 60 -12.05 -4.09 17.85
C PRO A 60 -11.40 -4.50 16.53
N TRP A 61 -11.80 -3.87 15.41
CA TRP A 61 -11.36 -4.21 14.05
C TRP A 61 -10.29 -3.26 13.50
N PHE A 62 -9.78 -2.38 14.35
CA PHE A 62 -8.90 -1.30 13.95
C PHE A 62 -7.60 -1.82 13.33
N VAL A 63 -7.01 -2.85 13.93
CA VAL A 63 -5.74 -3.43 13.49
C VAL A 63 -5.93 -4.04 12.10
N GLU A 64 -7.03 -4.75 11.88
CA GLU A 64 -7.39 -5.36 10.61
C GLU A 64 -7.66 -4.30 9.54
N LEU A 65 -8.32 -3.19 9.89
CA LEU A 65 -8.56 -2.08 8.97
C LEU A 65 -7.25 -1.41 8.53
N LEU A 66 -6.36 -1.08 9.47
CA LEU A 66 -5.06 -0.49 9.13
C LEU A 66 -4.21 -1.46 8.31
N LEU A 67 -4.24 -2.75 8.65
CA LEU A 67 -3.53 -3.78 7.88
C LEU A 67 -4.08 -3.84 6.45
N ALA A 68 -5.40 -3.78 6.27
CA ALA A 68 -6.04 -3.78 4.96
C ALA A 68 -5.71 -2.52 4.14
N LEU A 69 -5.74 -1.33 4.76
CA LEU A 69 -5.35 -0.07 4.11
C LEU A 69 -3.87 -0.08 3.71
N SER A 70 -3.00 -0.61 4.58
CA SER A 70 -1.58 -0.78 4.30
C SER A 70 -1.31 -1.78 3.17
N ALA A 71 -2.00 -2.93 3.17
CA ALA A 71 -1.92 -3.91 2.09
C ALA A 71 -2.40 -3.32 0.75
N LEU A 72 -3.48 -2.54 0.75
CA LEU A 72 -3.99 -1.87 -0.44
C LEU A 72 -2.99 -0.86 -1.02
N LYS A 73 -2.40 0.00 -0.17
CA LYS A 73 -1.35 0.94 -0.60
C LYS A 73 -0.15 0.21 -1.17
N PHE A 74 0.32 -0.82 -0.47
CA PHE A 74 1.42 -1.65 -0.96
C PHE A 74 1.11 -2.24 -2.33
N PHE A 75 -0.11 -2.77 -2.53
CA PHE A 75 -0.54 -3.28 -3.81
C PHE A 75 -0.58 -2.20 -4.91
N LEU A 76 -1.11 -1.02 -4.62
CA LEU A 76 -1.11 0.12 -5.55
C LEU A 76 0.31 0.53 -5.95
N VAL A 77 1.22 0.62 -4.98
CA VAL A 77 2.63 0.94 -5.22
C VAL A 77 3.31 -0.16 -6.04
N ALA A 78 3.14 -1.43 -5.66
CA ALA A 78 3.73 -2.55 -6.38
C ALA A 78 3.19 -2.68 -7.81
N ALA A 79 1.88 -2.54 -8.00
CA ALA A 79 1.26 -2.68 -9.32
C ALA A 79 1.65 -1.55 -10.27
N PHE A 80 1.67 -0.30 -9.79
CA PHE A 80 1.81 0.87 -10.67
C PHE A 80 3.14 1.61 -10.55
N TYR A 81 3.70 1.80 -9.35
CA TYR A 81 4.97 2.53 -9.15
C TYR A 81 6.20 1.64 -9.28
N MET A 82 6.08 0.34 -8.99
CA MET A 82 7.13 -0.65 -9.27
C MET A 82 6.98 -1.24 -10.69
N HIS A 83 6.08 -0.66 -11.50
CA HIS A 83 5.84 -1.02 -12.90
C HIS A 83 5.42 -2.48 -13.15
N LEU A 84 5.12 -3.27 -12.12
CA LEU A 84 4.81 -4.69 -12.22
C LEU A 84 3.62 -5.01 -13.15
N LYS A 85 2.68 -4.07 -13.30
CA LYS A 85 1.55 -4.17 -14.24
C LYS A 85 1.95 -3.90 -15.70
N PHE A 86 3.00 -3.12 -15.91
CA PHE A 86 3.48 -2.69 -17.23
C PHE A 86 4.71 -3.49 -17.71
N ASP A 87 5.33 -4.26 -16.81
CA ASP A 87 6.50 -5.10 -17.07
C ASP A 87 6.17 -6.52 -17.56
N ILE A 88 7.22 -7.28 -17.88
CA ILE A 88 7.11 -8.69 -18.26
C ILE A 88 6.56 -9.55 -17.11
N LYS A 89 5.69 -10.51 -17.45
CA LYS A 89 5.01 -11.41 -16.49
C LYS A 89 5.97 -12.17 -15.55
N ALA A 90 7.22 -12.37 -15.98
CA ALA A 90 8.25 -13.01 -15.16
C ALA A 90 8.59 -12.20 -13.90
N LEU A 91 8.67 -10.85 -14.00
CA LEU A 91 8.93 -9.99 -12.84
C LEU A 91 7.77 -10.02 -11.85
N THR A 92 6.53 -9.99 -12.35
CA THR A 92 5.33 -10.18 -11.52
C THR A 92 5.35 -11.50 -10.77
N TRP A 93 5.80 -12.57 -11.44
CA TRP A 93 5.88 -13.91 -10.84
C TRP A 93 6.94 -13.99 -9.75
N VAL A 94 8.16 -13.52 -10.01
CA VAL A 94 9.26 -13.54 -9.02
C VAL A 94 8.90 -12.70 -7.79
N PHE A 95 8.31 -11.52 -8.00
CA PHE A 95 7.87 -10.65 -6.91
C PHE A 95 6.75 -11.29 -6.08
N SER A 96 5.69 -11.77 -6.75
CA SER A 96 4.55 -12.39 -6.07
C SER A 96 4.93 -13.69 -5.37
N PHE A 97 5.85 -14.48 -5.94
CA PHE A 97 6.38 -15.68 -5.31
C PHE A 97 7.14 -15.33 -4.03
N SER A 98 8.03 -14.34 -4.08
CA SER A 98 8.78 -13.89 -2.90
C SER A 98 7.86 -13.33 -1.81
N LEU A 99 6.84 -12.56 -2.20
CA LEU A 99 5.83 -12.02 -1.28
C LEU A 99 4.98 -13.13 -0.64
N GLY A 100 4.58 -14.12 -1.44
CA GLY A 100 3.86 -15.31 -0.97
C GLY A 100 4.72 -16.11 0.02
N LEU A 101 5.97 -16.38 -0.33
CA LEU A 101 6.92 -17.08 0.54
C LEU A 101 7.11 -16.35 1.87
N ALA A 102 7.33 -15.04 1.86
CA ALA A 102 7.46 -14.24 3.07
C ALA A 102 6.19 -14.31 3.94
N THR A 103 5.01 -14.18 3.32
CA THR A 103 3.72 -14.28 4.02
C THR A 103 3.54 -15.66 4.65
N THR A 104 3.86 -16.73 3.92
CA THR A 104 3.77 -18.11 4.42
C THR A 104 4.70 -18.32 5.62
N VAL A 105 5.95 -17.83 5.55
CA VAL A 105 6.90 -17.95 6.66
C VAL A 105 6.40 -17.19 7.89
N ILE A 106 5.94 -15.95 7.71
CA ILE A 106 5.40 -15.13 8.80
C ILE A 106 4.19 -15.83 9.44
N LEU A 107 3.23 -16.30 8.63
CA LEU A 107 2.05 -17.02 9.13
C LEU A 107 2.43 -18.33 9.84
N SER A 108 3.43 -19.05 9.34
CA SER A 108 3.94 -20.27 9.98
C SER A 108 4.53 -19.97 11.35
N LEU A 109 5.28 -18.88 11.49
CA LEU A 109 5.81 -18.44 12.78
C LEU A 109 4.69 -18.00 13.74
N PHE A 110 3.71 -17.24 13.26
CA PHE A 110 2.53 -16.88 14.05
C PHE A 110 1.79 -18.12 14.55
N LEU A 111 1.56 -19.11 13.67
CA LEU A 111 0.92 -20.38 14.02
C LEU A 111 1.75 -21.18 15.02
N LEU A 112 3.08 -21.23 14.84
CA LEU A 112 3.97 -21.92 15.77
C LEU A 112 3.89 -21.29 17.16
N PHE A 113 4.06 -19.97 17.29
CA PHE A 113 3.96 -19.30 18.59
C PHE A 113 2.55 -19.38 19.18
N TRP A 114 1.51 -19.33 18.35
CA TRP A 114 0.13 -19.51 18.78
C TRP A 114 -0.19 -20.94 19.23
N TYR A 115 0.44 -21.95 18.65
CA TYR A 115 0.32 -23.32 19.16
C TYR A 115 1.13 -23.47 20.45
N ASN A 116 2.30 -22.84 20.48
CA ASN A 116 3.31 -22.98 21.51
C ASN A 116 3.18 -21.93 22.64
N ARG A 117 1.96 -21.47 22.96
CA ARG A 117 1.74 -20.43 24.00
C ARG A 117 1.93 -20.93 25.44
N GLY A 118 2.25 -22.21 25.62
CA GLY A 118 2.48 -22.88 26.90
C GLY A 118 3.92 -23.35 27.08
N LEU A 119 4.89 -22.51 26.72
CA LEU A 119 6.32 -22.85 26.82
C LEU A 119 6.87 -22.68 28.23
N TRP A 120 6.74 -23.76 28.99
CA TRP A 120 7.32 -23.92 30.33
C TRP A 120 8.85 -23.71 30.39
N TRP A 121 9.56 -23.71 29.24
CA TRP A 121 11.01 -23.52 29.21
C TRP A 121 11.46 -22.08 29.42
N MET A 122 10.54 -21.10 29.45
CA MET A 122 10.83 -19.71 29.86
C MET A 122 10.85 -19.55 31.39
N ASP A 123 10.41 -20.58 32.14
CA ASP A 123 10.39 -20.60 33.61
C ASP A 123 11.67 -21.19 34.23
N GLY A 124 12.70 -21.46 33.41
CA GLY A 124 14.00 -21.95 33.87
C GLY A 124 14.86 -20.80 34.45
N PRO A 125 15.54 -20.98 35.61
CA PRO A 125 16.46 -19.98 36.11
C PRO A 125 17.67 -19.89 35.17
N TRP A 126 17.85 -18.71 34.57
CA TRP A 126 19.05 -18.34 33.82
C TRP A 126 20.28 -18.29 34.72
#